data_AF-A0A351EMI2-F1
#
_entry.id   AF-A0A351EMI2-F1
#
_cell.length_a   1.000
_cell.length_b   1.000
_cell.length_c   1.000
_cell.angle_alpha   90.00
_cell.angle_beta   90.00
_cell.angle_gamma   90.00
#
_symmetry.space_group_name_H-M   'P 1'
#
loop_
_entity.id
_entity.type
_entity.pdbx_description
1 polymer ?
#
loop_
_entity_poly.entity_id
_entity_poly.type
_entity_poly.pdbx_seq_one_letter_code
_entity_poly.pdbx_strand_id
1 'polypeptide(L)'
;MQNHLDQLPMSDPSTTLVEVPNSISMPDAEFLSDDFLSSKSDADLAAIMQQIVSEQQKRALEGSDPDALLEQGFKNGFRPNGLPYDPWIVDGILICPGAVNDRSSTSHDCGFVAFDEHWCWEHPDILLDDVRYIDGPERRQRSVSLIPVFEGLEFDLVISRSSAGQHKMKSATAFRVIDGCLEVVRNRIPKKTSGLRH
;
A
#
# COMPACT_ATOMS: atom_id res chain seq x y z
N MET A 1 -3.01 -32.21 59.48
CA MET A 1 -3.21 -30.81 59.05
C MET A 1 -2.17 -30.53 57.99
N GLN A 2 -2.65 -30.35 56.76
CA GLN A 2 -1.94 -30.56 55.49
C GLN A 2 -1.12 -29.34 55.07
N ASN A 3 0.02 -29.61 54.43
CA ASN A 3 1.01 -28.66 53.90
C ASN A 3 0.44 -27.64 52.90
N HIS A 4 0.96 -26.41 52.99
CA HIS A 4 0.97 -25.43 51.90
C HIS A 4 1.97 -25.88 50.82
N LEU A 5 1.47 -26.16 49.61
CA LEU A 5 2.28 -26.18 48.40
C LEU A 5 1.62 -25.19 47.42
N ASP A 6 2.41 -24.21 46.99
CA ASP A 6 2.04 -23.21 46.00
C ASP A 6 1.62 -23.87 44.68
N GLN A 7 0.50 -23.41 44.14
CA GLN A 7 0.00 -23.78 42.82
C GLN A 7 0.77 -22.96 41.76
N LEU A 8 1.52 -23.66 40.91
CA LEU A 8 1.99 -23.13 39.62
C LEU A 8 0.78 -22.89 38.71
N PRO A 9 0.72 -21.79 37.93
CA PRO A 9 -0.33 -21.65 36.93
C PRO A 9 -0.08 -22.65 35.79
N MET A 10 -1.11 -23.48 35.56
CA MET A 10 -1.25 -24.42 34.46
C MET A 10 -1.08 -23.67 33.13
N SER A 11 -0.11 -24.10 32.31
CA SER A 11 0.02 -23.71 30.91
C SER A 11 -1.17 -24.23 30.10
N ASP A 12 -1.90 -23.33 29.46
CA ASP A 12 -3.04 -23.62 28.60
C ASP A 12 -2.58 -24.31 27.30
N PRO A 13 -2.99 -25.56 27.01
CA PRO A 13 -2.51 -26.31 25.85
C PRO A 13 -3.49 -26.11 24.68
N SER A 14 -3.46 -24.95 24.04
CA SER A 14 -4.09 -24.80 22.72
C SER A 14 -3.54 -23.62 21.93
N THR A 15 -2.21 -23.53 21.81
CA THR A 15 -1.61 -22.80 20.69
C THR A 15 -1.57 -23.74 19.51
N THR A 16 -2.62 -23.76 18.72
CA THR A 16 -2.57 -24.35 17.37
C THR A 16 -1.54 -23.54 16.60
N LEU A 17 -0.37 -24.11 16.37
CA LEU A 17 0.61 -23.58 15.44
C LEU A 17 -0.10 -23.49 14.09
N VAL A 18 -0.42 -22.26 13.66
CA VAL A 18 -0.87 -22.02 12.30
C VAL A 18 0.35 -22.24 11.43
N GLU A 19 0.35 -23.32 10.64
CA GLU A 19 1.38 -23.53 9.63
C GLU A 19 1.34 -22.35 8.66
N VAL A 20 2.42 -21.58 8.64
CA VAL A 20 2.65 -20.56 7.63
C VAL A 20 2.92 -21.32 6.33
N PRO A 21 2.09 -21.21 5.26
CA PRO A 21 2.14 -22.14 4.13
C PRO A 21 3.42 -22.07 3.27
N ASN A 22 4.36 -21.17 3.57
CA ASN A 22 5.58 -21.02 2.80
C ASN A 22 6.78 -21.11 3.73
N SER A 23 7.16 -22.34 4.11
CA SER A 23 8.57 -22.56 4.48
C SER A 23 9.39 -22.21 3.24
N ILE A 24 10.22 -21.18 3.33
CA ILE A 24 11.19 -20.84 2.30
C ILE A 24 12.13 -22.04 2.20
N SER A 25 11.83 -22.98 1.30
CA SER A 25 12.85 -23.89 0.82
C SER A 25 13.79 -23.00 0.02
N MET A 26 15.03 -22.88 0.48
CA MET A 26 16.09 -22.31 -0.35
C MET A 26 15.97 -22.95 -1.75
N PRO A 27 15.97 -22.17 -2.84
CA PRO A 27 16.06 -22.75 -4.17
C PRO A 27 17.28 -23.67 -4.22
N ASP A 28 17.25 -24.70 -5.09
CA ASP A 28 18.42 -25.54 -5.35
C ASP A 28 19.65 -24.64 -5.45
N ALA A 29 20.71 -24.92 -4.68
CA ALA A 29 21.82 -23.97 -4.48
C ALA A 29 22.55 -23.56 -5.78
N GLU A 30 22.28 -24.24 -6.89
CA GLU A 30 22.72 -23.86 -8.24
C GLU A 30 21.86 -22.74 -8.87
N PHE A 31 20.56 -22.71 -8.58
CA PHE A 31 19.60 -21.74 -9.10
C PHE A 31 19.67 -20.44 -8.26
N LEU A 32 20.04 -19.35 -8.92
CA LEU A 32 20.40 -18.04 -8.32
C LEU A 32 21.78 -17.99 -7.63
N SER A 33 22.68 -18.92 -7.95
CA SER A 33 24.10 -18.80 -7.57
C SER A 33 24.78 -17.61 -8.27
N ASP A 34 25.87 -17.11 -7.68
CA ASP A 34 26.70 -16.05 -8.28
C ASP A 34 27.21 -16.47 -9.68
N ASP A 35 27.54 -17.74 -9.86
CA ASP A 35 27.96 -18.31 -11.16
C ASP A 35 26.82 -18.30 -12.18
N PHE A 36 25.60 -18.64 -11.77
CA PHE A 36 24.42 -18.56 -12.64
C PHE A 36 24.14 -17.12 -13.08
N LEU A 37 24.14 -16.17 -12.14
CA LEU A 37 23.82 -14.77 -12.40
C LEU A 37 24.91 -14.09 -13.25
N SER A 38 26.18 -14.34 -12.93
CA SER A 38 27.31 -13.78 -13.69
C SER A 38 27.43 -14.33 -15.11
N SER A 39 26.86 -15.51 -15.37
CA SER A 39 26.81 -16.08 -16.73
C SER A 39 25.68 -15.49 -17.60
N LYS A 40 24.81 -14.64 -17.06
CA LYS A 40 23.67 -14.05 -17.79
C LYS A 40 24.04 -12.70 -18.40
N SER A 41 23.41 -12.39 -19.51
CA SER A 41 23.41 -11.03 -20.05
C SER A 41 22.44 -10.15 -19.25
N ASP A 42 22.61 -8.82 -19.32
CA ASP A 42 21.67 -7.86 -18.71
C ASP A 42 20.24 -8.06 -19.24
N ALA A 43 20.09 -8.45 -20.52
CA ALA A 43 18.79 -8.74 -21.12
C ALA A 43 18.14 -9.99 -20.50
N ASP A 44 18.92 -11.04 -20.23
CA ASP A 44 18.43 -12.25 -19.55
C ASP A 44 18.06 -11.94 -18.10
N LEU A 45 18.87 -11.15 -17.40
CA LEU A 45 18.57 -10.72 -16.02
C LEU A 45 17.28 -9.91 -15.96
N ALA A 46 17.07 -8.97 -16.88
CA ALA A 46 15.82 -8.23 -16.99
C ALA A 46 14.63 -9.16 -17.27
N ALA A 47 14.78 -10.13 -18.17
CA ALA A 47 13.73 -11.11 -18.45
C ALA A 47 13.40 -11.99 -17.24
N ILE A 48 14.41 -12.40 -16.46
CA ILE A 48 14.23 -13.15 -15.21
C ILE A 48 13.47 -12.29 -14.19
N MET A 49 13.84 -11.02 -14.02
CA MET A 49 13.13 -10.09 -13.13
C MET A 49 11.66 -9.96 -13.54
N GLN A 50 11.37 -9.79 -14.83
CA GLN A 50 9.99 -9.70 -15.32
C GLN A 50 9.18 -10.97 -15.02
N GLN A 51 9.76 -12.15 -15.20
CA GLN A 51 9.09 -13.40 -14.85
C GLN A 51 8.82 -13.54 -13.35
N ILE A 52 9.77 -13.12 -12.51
CA ILE A 52 9.58 -13.10 -11.04
C ILE A 52 8.42 -12.18 -10.67
N VAL A 53 8.42 -10.95 -11.19
CA VAL A 53 7.34 -9.97 -10.93
C VAL A 53 6.00 -10.51 -11.40
N SER A 54 5.91 -11.04 -12.63
CA SER A 54 4.67 -11.62 -13.16
C SER A 54 4.14 -12.78 -12.29
N GLU A 55 5.02 -13.66 -11.81
CA GLU A 55 4.62 -14.77 -10.93
C GLU A 55 4.19 -14.27 -9.54
N GLN A 56 4.86 -13.24 -8.99
CA GLN A 56 4.43 -12.61 -7.74
C GLN A 56 3.03 -11.97 -7.87
N GLN A 57 2.80 -11.22 -8.95
CA GLN A 57 1.50 -10.62 -9.25
C GLN A 57 0.41 -11.68 -9.40
N LYS A 58 0.71 -12.76 -10.14
CA LYS A 58 -0.20 -13.90 -10.29
C LYS A 58 -0.54 -14.54 -8.94
N ARG A 59 0.45 -14.78 -8.08
CA ARG A 59 0.21 -15.37 -6.74
C ARG A 59 -0.58 -14.45 -5.83
N ALA A 60 -0.33 -13.14 -5.88
CA ALA A 60 -1.12 -12.16 -5.13
C ALA A 60 -2.59 -12.22 -5.55
N LEU A 61 -2.86 -12.37 -6.85
CA LEU A 61 -4.22 -12.53 -7.38
C LEU A 61 -4.87 -13.87 -7.01
N GLU A 62 -4.13 -14.98 -7.12
CA GLU A 62 -4.65 -16.31 -6.78
C GLU A 62 -4.86 -16.51 -5.27
N GLY A 63 -4.08 -15.81 -4.44
CA GLY A 63 -4.09 -15.94 -2.99
C GLY A 63 -4.98 -14.94 -2.25
N SER A 64 -5.61 -13.99 -2.94
CA SER A 64 -6.41 -12.93 -2.32
C SER A 64 -7.85 -12.92 -2.84
N ASP A 65 -8.71 -12.22 -2.09
CA ASP A 65 -10.07 -11.86 -2.52
C ASP A 65 -10.10 -10.33 -2.76
N PRO A 66 -9.96 -9.87 -4.01
CA PRO A 66 -9.91 -8.45 -4.33
C PRO A 66 -11.16 -7.68 -3.88
N ASP A 67 -12.35 -8.26 -3.94
CA ASP A 67 -13.58 -7.60 -3.48
C ASP A 67 -13.56 -7.41 -1.96
N ALA A 68 -13.09 -8.41 -1.21
CA ALA A 68 -12.93 -8.28 0.24
C ALA A 68 -11.88 -7.22 0.63
N LEU A 69 -10.76 -7.14 -0.11
CA LEU A 69 -9.74 -6.11 0.10
C LEU A 69 -10.25 -4.71 -0.23
N LEU A 70 -11.08 -4.58 -1.28
CA LEU A 70 -11.73 -3.33 -1.63
C LEU A 70 -12.64 -2.84 -0.49
N GLU A 71 -13.49 -3.71 0.06
CA GLU A 71 -14.34 -3.38 1.21
C GLU A 71 -13.53 -3.06 2.47
N GLN A 72 -12.44 -3.79 2.72
CA GLN A 72 -11.49 -3.47 3.79
C GLN A 72 -10.90 -2.07 3.61
N GLY A 73 -10.52 -1.72 2.38
CA GLY A 73 -10.03 -0.39 2.00
C GLY A 73 -11.05 0.70 2.33
N PHE A 74 -12.31 0.51 1.98
CA PHE A 74 -13.36 1.49 2.30
C PHE A 74 -13.60 1.62 3.81
N LYS A 75 -13.54 0.51 4.54
CA LYS A 75 -13.78 0.48 5.98
C LYS A 75 -12.67 1.17 6.78
N ASN A 76 -11.42 0.94 6.40
CA ASN A 76 -10.25 1.30 7.23
C ASN A 76 -9.37 2.41 6.63
N GLY A 77 -9.55 2.75 5.35
CA GLY A 77 -8.63 3.60 4.61
C GLY A 77 -8.76 5.11 4.85
N PHE A 78 -9.71 5.56 5.67
CA PHE A 78 -10.03 6.99 5.79
C PHE A 78 -9.93 7.51 7.22
N ARG A 79 -9.27 8.66 7.36
CA ARG A 79 -9.15 9.43 8.60
C ARG A 79 -10.51 10.01 9.01
N PRO A 80 -10.69 10.42 10.28
CA PRO A 80 -11.91 11.10 10.72
C PRO A 80 -12.25 12.38 9.93
N ASN A 81 -11.25 13.05 9.35
CA ASN A 81 -11.46 14.23 8.48
C ASN A 81 -11.82 13.87 7.03
N GLY A 82 -11.93 12.58 6.71
CA GLY A 82 -12.28 12.06 5.39
C GLY A 82 -11.14 11.97 4.37
N LEU A 83 -9.92 12.37 4.72
CA LEU A 83 -8.74 12.15 3.85
C LEU A 83 -8.19 10.73 4.04
N PRO A 84 -7.46 10.18 3.06
CA PRO A 84 -6.94 8.83 3.16
C PRO A 84 -5.86 8.70 4.25
N TYR A 85 -5.79 7.54 4.89
CA TYR A 85 -4.57 7.08 5.58
C TYR A 85 -3.49 6.72 4.57
N ASP A 86 -2.31 6.40 5.08
CA ASP A 86 -1.23 5.87 4.25
C ASP A 86 -1.66 4.51 3.65
N PRO A 87 -1.31 4.20 2.40
CA PRO A 87 -1.62 2.91 1.80
C PRO A 87 -0.90 1.76 2.53
N TRP A 88 -1.37 0.54 2.37
CA TRP A 88 -0.80 -0.64 3.02
C TRP A 88 -0.90 -1.88 2.14
N ILE A 89 -0.10 -2.89 2.45
CA ILE A 89 -0.04 -4.15 1.70
C ILE A 89 -0.80 -5.23 2.46
N VAL A 90 -1.60 -6.02 1.75
CA VAL A 90 -2.21 -7.28 2.21
C VAL A 90 -1.99 -8.32 1.12
N ASP A 91 -1.37 -9.45 1.46
CA ASP A 91 -1.18 -10.60 0.56
C ASP A 91 -0.62 -10.25 -0.83
N GLY A 92 0.35 -9.34 -0.87
CA GLY A 92 0.98 -8.90 -2.13
C GLY A 92 0.15 -7.89 -2.94
N ILE A 93 -0.90 -7.31 -2.36
CA ILE A 93 -1.71 -6.26 -2.96
C ILE A 93 -1.60 -4.98 -2.12
N LEU A 94 -1.24 -3.88 -2.77
CA LEU A 94 -1.30 -2.53 -2.22
C LEU A 94 -2.73 -2.01 -2.28
N ILE A 95 -3.27 -1.66 -1.12
CA ILE A 95 -4.54 -0.97 -0.98
C ILE A 95 -4.27 0.54 -0.96
N CYS A 96 -4.83 1.27 -1.93
CA CYS A 96 -4.63 2.70 -2.13
C CYS A 96 -5.94 3.48 -1.89
N PRO A 97 -6.20 3.97 -0.67
CA PRO A 97 -7.35 4.84 -0.44
C PRO A 97 -7.15 6.22 -1.07
N GLY A 98 -8.20 6.74 -1.70
CA GLY A 98 -8.24 8.06 -2.30
C GLY A 98 -9.50 8.84 -1.89
N ALA A 99 -9.43 10.17 -1.85
CA ALA A 99 -10.59 10.97 -1.46
C ALA A 99 -10.63 12.37 -2.07
N VAL A 100 -11.86 12.86 -2.24
CA VAL A 100 -12.18 14.27 -2.44
C VAL A 100 -13.20 14.70 -1.39
N ASN A 101 -12.94 15.80 -0.70
CA ASN A 101 -13.85 16.39 0.27
C ASN A 101 -14.05 17.88 -0.05
N ASP A 102 -15.20 18.21 -0.62
CA ASP A 102 -15.57 19.61 -0.86
C ASP A 102 -15.61 20.40 0.45
N ARG A 103 -15.17 21.65 0.36
CA ARG A 103 -15.25 22.66 1.41
C ARG A 103 -16.16 23.83 1.01
N SER A 104 -16.37 23.98 -0.29
CA SER A 104 -17.23 24.97 -0.94
C SER A 104 -17.43 24.54 -2.41
N SER A 105 -18.22 25.30 -3.16
CA SER A 105 -18.41 25.09 -4.60
C SER A 105 -17.13 25.24 -5.45
N THR A 106 -16.06 25.80 -4.88
CA THR A 106 -14.81 26.09 -5.62
C THR A 106 -13.55 25.55 -4.95
N SER A 107 -13.69 24.79 -3.85
CA SER A 107 -12.54 24.26 -3.11
C SER A 107 -12.82 22.91 -2.49
N HIS A 108 -11.83 22.02 -2.54
CA HIS A 108 -11.84 20.73 -1.87
C HIS A 108 -10.46 20.37 -1.31
N ASP A 109 -10.44 19.52 -0.30
CA ASP A 109 -9.25 18.80 0.14
C ASP A 109 -9.26 17.41 -0.51
N CYS A 110 -8.13 16.98 -1.10
CA CYS A 110 -8.03 15.68 -1.76
C CYS A 110 -6.74 14.94 -1.40
N GLY A 111 -6.73 13.64 -1.59
CA GLY A 111 -5.56 12.80 -1.38
C GLY A 111 -5.61 11.55 -2.23
N PHE A 112 -4.53 11.23 -2.93
CA PHE A 112 -4.44 10.09 -3.84
C PHE A 112 -3.01 9.55 -3.93
N VAL A 113 -2.89 8.27 -4.27
CA VAL A 113 -1.60 7.63 -4.55
C VAL A 113 -1.21 7.88 -6.02
N ALA A 114 0.06 8.20 -6.25
CA ALA A 114 0.64 8.40 -7.58
C ALA A 114 1.89 7.52 -7.76
N PHE A 115 2.04 6.95 -8.95
CA PHE A 115 3.18 6.18 -9.42
C PHE A 115 3.84 6.95 -10.56
N ASP A 116 5.02 7.49 -10.31
CA ASP A 116 5.73 8.36 -11.26
C ASP A 116 4.82 9.48 -11.82
N GLU A 117 4.38 9.34 -13.08
CA GLU A 117 3.55 10.32 -13.80
C GLU A 117 2.05 9.95 -13.84
N HIS A 118 1.66 8.84 -13.20
CA HIS A 118 0.30 8.29 -13.26
C HIS A 118 -0.34 8.25 -11.89
N TRP A 119 -1.66 8.43 -11.84
CA TRP A 119 -2.41 8.15 -10.61
C TRP A 119 -2.65 6.66 -10.44
N CYS A 120 -2.98 6.22 -9.22
CA CYS A 120 -3.22 4.80 -8.95
C CYS A 120 -4.29 4.17 -9.85
N TRP A 121 -5.35 4.91 -10.22
CA TRP A 121 -6.40 4.44 -11.14
C TRP A 121 -5.96 4.35 -12.62
N GLU A 122 -4.79 4.89 -12.97
CA GLU A 122 -4.17 4.82 -14.29
C GLU A 122 -3.04 3.78 -14.34
N HIS A 123 -2.74 3.11 -13.22
CA HIS A 123 -1.66 2.13 -13.16
C HIS A 123 -1.97 0.94 -14.08
N PRO A 124 -1.00 0.50 -14.93
CA PRO A 124 -1.25 -0.56 -15.92
C PRO A 124 -1.67 -1.89 -15.28
N ASP A 125 -1.17 -2.17 -14.08
CA ASP A 125 -1.46 -3.41 -13.35
C ASP A 125 -2.61 -3.24 -12.33
N ILE A 126 -3.46 -2.22 -12.45
CA ILE A 126 -4.57 -2.07 -11.51
C ILE A 126 -5.53 -3.27 -11.57
N LEU A 127 -5.85 -3.82 -10.40
CA LEU A 127 -6.73 -4.98 -10.28
C LEU A 127 -8.19 -4.54 -10.19
N LEU A 128 -8.46 -3.58 -9.30
CA LEU A 128 -9.76 -2.98 -9.08
C LEU A 128 -9.60 -1.51 -8.71
N ASP A 129 -10.55 -0.71 -9.16
CA ASP A 129 -10.80 0.66 -8.69
C ASP A 129 -12.29 0.81 -8.46
N ASP A 130 -12.68 1.25 -7.27
CA ASP A 130 -14.07 1.62 -6.99
C ASP A 130 -14.14 3.02 -6.41
N VAL A 131 -15.20 3.74 -6.76
CA VAL A 131 -15.44 5.12 -6.36
C VAL A 131 -16.84 5.22 -5.79
N ARG A 132 -16.92 5.57 -4.50
CA ARG A 132 -18.16 5.76 -3.76
C ARG A 132 -18.37 7.22 -3.41
N TYR A 133 -19.61 7.66 -3.57
CA TYR A 133 -20.04 8.99 -3.17
C TYR A 133 -20.79 8.91 -1.85
N ILE A 134 -20.52 9.85 -0.95
CA ILE A 134 -21.21 9.96 0.33
C ILE A 134 -22.21 11.11 0.21
N ASP A 135 -23.47 10.80 0.48
CA ASP A 135 -24.56 11.78 0.44
C ASP A 135 -24.34 12.89 1.48
N GLY A 136 -24.66 14.12 1.07
CA GLY A 136 -24.52 15.29 1.90
C GLY A 136 -24.62 16.60 1.10
N PRO A 137 -24.64 17.75 1.80
CA PRO A 137 -24.70 19.06 1.15
C PRO A 137 -23.41 19.40 0.38
N GLU A 138 -22.29 18.77 0.72
CA GLU A 138 -20.98 18.92 0.08
C GLU A 138 -20.58 17.58 -0.53
N ARG A 139 -20.02 17.58 -1.75
CA ARG A 139 -19.58 16.35 -2.40
C ARG A 139 -18.44 15.73 -1.60
N ARG A 140 -18.61 14.45 -1.26
CA ARG A 140 -17.56 13.63 -0.68
C ARG A 140 -17.42 12.37 -1.50
N GLN A 141 -16.22 12.13 -1.98
CA GLN A 141 -15.86 10.97 -2.77
C GLN A 141 -14.81 10.17 -2.01
N ARG A 142 -14.96 8.86 -2.02
CA ARG A 142 -13.99 7.88 -1.55
C ARG A 142 -13.66 6.97 -2.72
N SER A 143 -12.38 6.66 -2.90
CA SER A 143 -11.95 5.64 -3.84
C SER A 143 -11.01 4.67 -3.16
N VAL A 144 -10.96 3.45 -3.66
CA VAL A 144 -9.97 2.45 -3.27
C VAL A 144 -9.48 1.80 -4.55
N SER A 145 -8.18 1.91 -4.80
CA SER A 145 -7.50 1.21 -5.90
C SER A 145 -6.65 0.07 -5.34
N LEU A 146 -6.66 -1.08 -6.01
CA LEU A 146 -5.88 -2.27 -5.65
C LEU A 146 -4.83 -2.52 -6.72
N ILE A 147 -3.56 -2.59 -6.33
CA ILE A 147 -2.43 -2.75 -7.25
C ILE A 147 -1.52 -3.86 -6.71
N PRO A 148 -1.10 -4.85 -7.50
CA PRO A 148 -0.19 -5.88 -7.01
C PRO A 148 1.19 -5.26 -6.73
N VAL A 149 1.83 -5.67 -5.64
CA VAL A 149 3.16 -5.19 -5.29
C VAL A 149 4.25 -6.10 -5.81
N PHE A 150 5.39 -5.49 -6.10
CA PHE A 150 6.65 -6.16 -6.33
C PHE A 150 7.75 -5.40 -5.59
N GLU A 151 8.86 -6.10 -5.35
CA GLU A 151 10.01 -5.55 -4.64
C GLU A 151 10.58 -4.33 -5.39
N GLY A 152 10.81 -3.24 -4.65
CA GLY A 152 11.31 -1.98 -5.21
C GLY A 152 10.25 -1.08 -5.85
N LEU A 153 8.96 -1.46 -5.83
CA LEU A 153 7.87 -0.56 -6.27
C LEU A 153 7.88 0.74 -5.46
N GLU A 154 7.83 1.89 -6.15
CA GLU A 154 7.84 3.23 -5.55
C GLU A 154 6.55 3.99 -5.87
N PHE A 155 6.07 4.77 -4.92
CA PHE A 155 4.91 5.64 -5.10
C PHE A 155 4.86 6.77 -4.06
N ASP A 156 4.04 7.78 -4.33
CA ASP A 156 3.78 8.89 -3.41
C ASP A 156 2.29 8.90 -3.01
N LEU A 157 1.99 9.01 -1.70
CA LEU A 157 0.69 9.50 -1.26
C LEU A 157 0.70 11.04 -1.26
N VAL A 158 -0.05 11.65 -2.17
CA VAL A 158 -0.12 13.11 -2.34
C VAL A 158 -1.41 13.63 -1.74
N ILE A 159 -1.31 14.47 -0.71
CA ILE A 159 -2.43 15.23 -0.15
C ILE A 159 -2.36 16.67 -0.67
N SER A 160 -3.47 17.16 -1.22
CA SER A 160 -3.58 18.46 -1.86
C SER A 160 -4.81 19.23 -1.41
N ARG A 161 -4.83 20.53 -1.72
CA ARG A 161 -6.03 21.37 -1.67
C ARG A 161 -6.25 22.00 -3.03
N SER A 162 -7.43 21.79 -3.58
CA SER A 162 -7.88 22.53 -4.75
C SER A 162 -8.58 23.82 -4.34
N SER A 163 -8.31 24.89 -5.07
CA SER A 163 -9.02 26.17 -4.97
C SER A 163 -9.09 26.80 -6.35
N ALA A 164 -10.30 27.11 -6.81
CA ALA A 164 -10.55 27.67 -8.15
C ALA A 164 -9.88 26.85 -9.27
N GLY A 165 -9.96 25.51 -9.17
CA GLY A 165 -9.43 24.57 -10.16
C GLY A 165 -7.92 24.33 -10.09
N GLN A 166 -7.19 24.98 -9.17
CA GLN A 166 -5.75 24.80 -8.99
C GLN A 166 -5.46 23.94 -7.75
N HIS A 167 -4.74 22.83 -7.94
CA HIS A 167 -4.34 21.93 -6.86
C HIS A 167 -2.98 22.32 -6.29
N LYS A 168 -2.96 22.68 -5.00
CA LYS A 168 -1.75 22.95 -4.24
C LYS A 168 -1.46 21.78 -3.32
N MET A 169 -0.33 21.12 -3.53
CA MET A 169 0.16 20.06 -2.63
C MET A 169 0.29 20.61 -1.21
N LYS A 170 -0.16 19.82 -0.24
CA LYS A 170 -0.01 20.04 1.20
C LYS A 170 1.02 19.10 1.81
N SER A 171 1.04 17.86 1.36
CA SER A 171 2.07 16.89 1.71
C SER A 171 2.20 15.83 0.62
N ALA A 172 3.38 15.25 0.51
CA ALA A 172 3.62 14.01 -0.22
C ALA A 172 4.50 13.09 0.61
N THR A 173 4.05 11.87 0.84
CA THR A 173 4.83 10.82 1.51
C THR A 173 5.24 9.80 0.47
N ALA A 174 6.55 9.64 0.26
CA ALA A 174 7.13 8.68 -0.67
C ALA A 174 7.36 7.35 0.04
N PHE A 175 6.98 6.27 -0.62
CA PHE A 175 7.10 4.90 -0.14
C PHE A 175 7.90 4.06 -1.14
N ARG A 176 8.54 3.01 -0.61
CA ARG A 176 9.13 1.93 -1.40
C ARG A 176 8.77 0.60 -0.77
N VAL A 177 8.53 -0.42 -1.61
CA VAL A 177 8.39 -1.80 -1.15
C VAL A 177 9.78 -2.39 -0.91
N ILE A 178 10.08 -2.77 0.33
CA ILE A 178 11.29 -3.49 0.72
C ILE A 178 10.93 -4.71 1.56
N ASP A 179 11.45 -5.88 1.19
CA ASP A 179 11.15 -7.17 1.82
C ASP A 179 9.63 -7.41 1.94
N GLY A 180 8.88 -7.03 0.90
CA GLY A 180 7.41 -7.10 0.87
C GLY A 180 6.67 -6.15 1.82
N CYS A 181 7.38 -5.24 2.51
CA CYS A 181 6.83 -4.26 3.42
C CYS A 181 6.95 -2.83 2.85
N LEU A 182 6.12 -1.90 3.34
CA LEU A 182 6.25 -0.49 2.98
C LEU A 182 7.25 0.22 3.89
N GLU A 183 8.28 0.80 3.28
CA GLU A 183 9.18 1.74 3.92
C GLU A 183 8.85 3.17 3.49
N VAL A 184 8.81 4.11 4.45
CA VAL A 184 8.71 5.54 4.15
C VAL A 184 10.08 6.07 3.76
N VAL A 185 10.28 6.35 2.48
CA VAL A 185 11.54 6.88 1.93
C VAL A 185 11.69 8.36 2.27
N ARG A 186 10.59 9.13 2.19
CA ARG A 186 10.63 10.58 2.37
C ARG A 186 9.26 11.15 2.72
N ASN A 187 9.25 12.23 3.50
CA ASN A 187 8.08 13.09 3.65
C ASN A 187 8.38 14.51 3.17
N ARG A 188 7.51 15.07 2.33
CA ARG A 188 7.58 16.42 1.78
C ARG A 188 6.38 17.22 2.23
N ILE A 189 6.61 18.27 3.01
CA ILE A 189 5.61 19.27 3.38
C ILE A 189 6.11 20.62 2.85
N PRO A 190 5.35 21.33 1.98
CA PRO A 190 5.77 22.65 1.53
C PRO A 190 5.99 23.58 2.72
N LYS A 191 7.14 24.25 2.75
CA LYS A 191 7.40 25.28 3.76
C LYS A 191 6.34 26.36 3.61
N LYS A 192 5.69 26.77 4.71
CA LYS A 192 4.92 28.01 4.73
C LYS A 192 5.88 29.11 4.29
N THR A 193 5.65 29.73 3.14
CA THR A 193 6.25 31.03 2.84
C THR A 193 5.69 31.98 3.90
N SER A 194 6.47 32.22 4.95
CA SER A 194 6.23 33.36 5.84
C SER A 194 6.22 34.58 4.93
N GLY A 195 5.08 35.24 4.82
CA GLY A 195 4.93 36.41 3.96
C GLY A 195 6.02 37.42 4.28
N LEU A 196 6.96 37.58 3.34
CA LEU A 196 7.68 38.84 3.22
C LEU A 196 6.61 39.84 2.78
N ARG A 197 6.14 40.62 3.75
CA ARG A 197 5.44 41.88 3.46
C ARG A 197 6.47 42.77 2.75
N HIS A 198 6.19 43.12 1.51
CA HIS A 198 6.69 44.37 0.93
C HIS A 198 5.67 45.46 1.24
#